data_AF-A0A1S8WHF4-F1
#
_entry.id   AF-A0A1S8WHF4-F1
#
_cell.length_a   1.000
_cell.length_b   1.000
_cell.length_c   1.000
_cell.angle_alpha   90.00
_cell.angle_beta   90.00
_cell.angle_gamma   90.00
#
_symmetry.space_group_name_H-M   'P 1'
#
loop_
_entity.id
_entity.type
_entity.pdbx_description
1 polymer ?
#
loop_
_entity_poly.entity_id
_entity_poly.type
_entity_poly.pdbx_seq_one_letter_code
_entity_poly.pdbx_strand_id
1 'polypeptide(L)'
;DAGIGDHAEEHVGVGADKEKNVPDALTRLTSTLTPVHLRKAKLMFFYTRYPNSTLIKMYFPDVKFYKNNTAQLVKWFSNFREFYYIQMEKFARVAISEGVRSADEIHVTTDSELYRALNLHYNRNQQLEVPDHFRIVVEATLREFFNALMTGKDTEQSWKKPIYKIIARMDQPVPEFFKNPNWMEQLADG
;
A
#
# COMPACT_ATOMS: atom_id res chain seq x y z
N ASP A 1 -59.81 -43.69 46.00
CA ASP A 1 -60.23 -42.42 46.58
C ASP A 1 -59.22 -41.36 46.18
N ALA A 2 -59.69 -40.22 45.71
CA ALA A 2 -58.91 -39.20 45.02
C ALA A 2 -58.74 -37.94 45.89
N GLY A 3 -57.63 -37.22 45.71
CA GLY A 3 -57.37 -35.86 46.21
C GLY A 3 -55.87 -35.55 46.12
N ILE A 4 -55.34 -34.75 45.18
CA ILE A 4 -55.44 -33.27 44.98
C ILE A 4 -54.82 -32.51 46.18
N GLY A 5 -53.55 -32.07 46.07
CA GLY A 5 -53.11 -30.65 45.96
C GLY A 5 -52.43 -30.21 47.28
N ASP A 6 -51.37 -29.40 47.40
CA ASP A 6 -50.79 -28.38 46.53
C ASP A 6 -49.39 -27.91 47.04
N HIS A 7 -48.64 -27.21 46.16
CA HIS A 7 -47.52 -26.25 46.34
C HIS A 7 -46.16 -26.60 47.00
N ALA A 8 -45.08 -26.52 46.21
CA ALA A 8 -44.19 -25.33 46.13
C ALA A 8 -43.07 -25.48 45.06
N GLU A 9 -42.95 -24.42 44.23
CA GLU A 9 -41.77 -23.78 43.55
C GLU A 9 -40.35 -24.29 43.91
N GLU A 10 -39.28 -24.20 43.13
CA GLU A 10 -38.85 -23.60 41.85
C GLU A 10 -37.38 -24.07 41.64
N HIS A 11 -36.93 -24.27 40.39
CA HIS A 11 -35.65 -23.77 39.84
C HIS A 11 -35.11 -24.59 38.67
N VAL A 12 -35.16 -23.90 37.53
CA VAL A 12 -34.49 -24.17 36.27
C VAL A 12 -32.97 -24.03 36.46
N GLY A 13 -32.21 -25.02 35.98
CA GLY A 13 -30.76 -24.94 35.83
C GLY A 13 -30.36 -25.37 34.41
N VAL A 14 -30.56 -24.48 33.44
CA VAL A 14 -29.97 -24.60 32.10
C VAL A 14 -28.46 -24.45 32.25
N GLY A 15 -27.71 -25.52 31.93
CA GLY A 15 -26.26 -25.47 31.85
C GLY A 15 -25.85 -24.45 30.80
N ALA A 16 -25.27 -23.34 31.23
CA ALA A 16 -24.72 -22.33 30.35
C ALA A 16 -23.50 -22.91 29.63
N ASP A 17 -23.58 -22.95 28.31
CA ASP A 17 -22.43 -23.12 27.43
C ASP A 17 -21.37 -22.08 27.82
N LYS A 18 -20.20 -22.56 28.22
CA LYS A 18 -19.04 -21.72 28.45
C LYS A 18 -18.61 -21.16 27.10
N GLU A 19 -19.11 -19.96 26.76
CA GLU A 19 -18.48 -19.08 25.80
C GLU A 19 -17.00 -18.97 26.19
N LYS A 20 -16.16 -19.55 25.33
CA LYS A 20 -14.72 -19.34 25.38
C LYS A 20 -14.50 -17.85 25.16
N ASN A 21 -14.29 -17.16 26.26
CA ASN A 21 -13.83 -15.78 26.30
C ASN A 21 -12.45 -15.74 25.62
N VAL A 22 -12.44 -15.58 24.29
CA VAL A 22 -11.22 -15.26 23.55
C VAL A 22 -10.83 -13.88 24.07
N PRO A 23 -9.65 -13.69 24.68
CA PRO A 23 -9.25 -12.36 25.10
C PRO A 23 -9.18 -11.53 23.84
N ASP A 24 -10.05 -10.53 23.76
CA ASP A 24 -9.97 -9.45 22.79
C ASP A 24 -8.58 -8.85 23.00
N ALA A 25 -7.62 -9.26 22.16
CA ALA A 25 -6.27 -8.75 22.20
C ALA A 25 -6.40 -7.30 21.73
N LEU A 26 -6.72 -6.44 22.70
CA LEU A 26 -6.90 -5.01 22.53
C LEU A 26 -5.64 -4.51 21.85
N THR A 27 -5.69 -4.37 20.52
CA THR A 27 -4.56 -3.95 19.72
C THR A 27 -4.18 -2.60 20.28
N ARG A 28 -3.03 -2.52 20.96
CA ARG A 28 -2.60 -1.28 21.64
C ARG A 28 -2.44 -0.21 20.57
N LEU A 29 -3.46 0.64 20.44
CA LEU A 29 -3.47 1.69 19.44
C LEU A 29 -2.35 2.69 19.74
N THR A 30 -1.46 2.89 18.78
CA THR A 30 -0.42 3.89 18.85
C THR A 30 -0.85 5.17 18.13
N SER A 31 -0.60 6.32 18.75
CA SER A 31 -0.78 7.62 18.10
C SER A 31 0.47 8.05 17.32
N THR A 32 1.60 7.39 17.57
CA THR A 32 2.92 7.72 17.04
C THR A 32 3.27 6.77 15.90
N LEU A 33 3.61 7.35 14.75
CA LEU A 33 4.05 6.55 13.60
C LEU A 33 5.49 6.05 13.80
N THR A 34 5.71 4.77 13.53
CA THR A 34 6.98 4.09 13.75
C THR A 34 7.69 3.79 12.42
N PRO A 35 8.98 3.36 12.45
CA PRO A 35 9.66 2.87 11.25
C PRO A 35 8.96 1.68 10.59
N VAL A 36 8.21 0.88 11.35
CA VAL A 36 7.39 -0.23 10.84
C VAL A 36 6.27 0.30 9.96
N HIS A 37 5.54 1.35 10.39
CA HIS A 37 4.49 1.95 9.55
C HIS A 37 5.06 2.57 8.28
N LEU A 38 6.23 3.21 8.35
CA LEU A 38 6.90 3.73 7.16
C LEU A 38 7.24 2.60 6.18
N ARG A 39 7.76 1.48 6.69
CA ARG A 39 8.07 0.30 5.88
C ARG A 39 6.82 -0.28 5.24
N LYS A 40 5.74 -0.44 6.00
CA LYS A 40 4.43 -0.85 5.50
C LYS A 40 3.94 0.05 4.37
N ALA A 41 3.98 1.38 4.56
CA ALA A 41 3.57 2.35 3.56
C ALA A 41 4.40 2.26 2.27
N LYS A 42 5.72 2.02 2.39
CA LYS A 42 6.59 1.80 1.23
C LYS A 42 6.19 0.54 0.46
N LEU A 43 5.90 -0.56 1.13
CA LEU A 43 5.47 -1.80 0.48
C LEU A 43 4.09 -1.67 -0.17
N MET A 44 3.15 -0.94 0.47
CA MET A 44 1.86 -0.61 -0.12
C MET A 44 1.99 0.20 -1.42
N PHE A 45 3.09 0.93 -1.62
CA PHE A 45 3.33 1.74 -2.82
C PHE A 45 3.39 0.92 -4.11
N PHE A 46 3.73 -0.38 -4.01
CA PHE A 46 3.68 -1.29 -5.18
C PHE A 46 2.26 -1.45 -5.73
N TYR A 47 1.24 -1.32 -4.88
CA TYR A 47 -0.16 -1.48 -5.25
C TYR A 47 -0.84 -0.13 -5.49
N THR A 48 -0.61 0.86 -4.62
CA THR A 48 -1.26 2.17 -4.68
C THR A 48 -0.27 3.32 -4.53
N ARG A 49 -0.25 4.22 -5.52
CA ARG A 49 0.56 5.44 -5.49
C ARG A 49 -0.22 6.62 -4.93
N TYR A 50 -1.55 6.60 -5.00
CA TYR A 50 -2.45 7.68 -4.60
C TYR A 50 -3.50 7.23 -3.58
N PRO A 51 -3.10 6.66 -2.42
CA PRO A 51 -4.07 6.26 -1.41
C PRO A 51 -4.78 7.48 -0.82
N ASN A 52 -6.10 7.41 -0.71
CA ASN A 52 -6.87 8.42 0.01
C ASN A 52 -6.84 8.17 1.53
N SER A 53 -7.28 9.16 2.31
CA SER A 53 -7.26 9.07 3.78
C SER A 53 -8.09 7.89 4.33
N THR A 54 -9.15 7.49 3.64
CA THR A 54 -9.98 6.34 4.06
C THR A 54 -9.21 5.03 3.91
N LEU A 55 -8.53 4.83 2.77
CA LEU A 55 -7.69 3.66 2.54
C LEU A 55 -6.54 3.62 3.57
N ILE A 56 -5.87 4.75 3.81
CA ILE A 56 -4.81 4.83 4.83
C ILE A 56 -5.34 4.40 6.21
N LYS A 57 -6.52 4.86 6.62
CA LYS A 57 -7.08 4.46 7.92
C LYS A 57 -7.39 2.97 8.01
N MET A 58 -7.86 2.38 6.92
CA MET A 58 -8.20 0.95 6.86
C MET A 58 -6.97 0.04 6.96
N TYR A 59 -5.84 0.43 6.37
CA TYR A 59 -4.63 -0.39 6.32
C TYR A 59 -3.64 -0.14 7.48
N PHE A 60 -3.98 0.72 8.44
CA PHE A 60 -3.18 0.97 9.64
C PHE A 60 -4.09 0.92 10.88
N PRO A 61 -4.73 -0.22 11.17
CA PRO A 61 -5.73 -0.32 12.24
C PRO A 61 -5.14 -0.19 13.65
N ASP A 62 -3.83 -0.40 13.78
CA ASP A 62 -3.05 -0.19 15.00
C ASP A 62 -2.74 1.29 15.26
N VAL A 63 -3.07 2.20 14.34
CA VAL A 63 -2.84 3.64 14.47
C VAL A 63 -4.12 4.38 14.89
N LYS A 64 -4.05 5.10 16.01
CA LYS A 64 -5.08 6.08 16.37
C LYS A 64 -4.88 7.37 15.57
N PHE A 65 -5.77 7.64 14.62
CA PHE A 65 -5.61 8.75 13.69
C PHE A 65 -5.99 10.13 14.26
N TYR A 66 -5.10 11.09 14.02
CA TYR A 66 -5.22 12.50 14.30
C TYR A 66 -4.78 13.31 13.07
N LYS A 67 -5.01 14.63 13.07
CA LYS A 67 -4.67 15.49 11.92
C LYS A 67 -3.18 15.41 11.56
N ASN A 68 -2.29 15.39 12.56
CA ASN A 68 -0.84 15.35 12.38
C ASN A 68 -0.35 14.02 11.77
N ASN A 69 -0.73 12.87 12.33
CA ASN A 69 -0.26 11.58 11.83
C ASN A 69 -0.92 11.19 10.48
N THR A 70 -2.16 11.62 10.24
CA THR A 70 -2.80 11.50 8.91
C THR A 70 -2.01 12.30 7.87
N ALA A 71 -1.66 13.55 8.18
CA ALA A 71 -0.86 14.39 7.29
C ALA A 71 0.55 13.81 7.05
N GLN A 72 1.16 13.20 8.07
CA GLN A 72 2.46 12.55 7.94
C GLN A 72 2.43 11.35 6.98
N LEU A 73 1.42 10.48 7.05
CA LEU A 73 1.24 9.38 6.09
C LEU A 73 1.01 9.89 4.67
N VAL A 74 0.17 10.91 4.48
CA VAL A 74 -0.03 11.55 3.17
C VAL A 74 1.27 12.16 2.63
N LYS A 75 2.09 12.75 3.51
CA LYS A 75 3.40 13.30 3.14
C LYS A 75 4.38 12.20 2.75
N TRP A 76 4.38 11.04 3.41
CA TRP A 76 5.19 9.91 2.99
C TRP A 76 4.86 9.45 1.56
N PHE A 77 3.58 9.23 1.24
CA PHE A 77 3.19 8.88 -0.13
C PHE A 77 3.54 9.96 -1.14
N SER A 78 3.51 11.24 -0.75
CA SER A 78 3.99 12.33 -1.60
C SER A 78 5.50 12.23 -1.87
N ASN A 79 6.31 11.98 -0.84
CA ASN A 79 7.76 11.80 -0.98
C ASN A 79 8.09 10.53 -1.80
N PHE A 80 7.30 9.46 -1.66
CA PHE A 80 7.46 8.24 -2.45
C PHE A 80 7.21 8.50 -3.93
N ARG A 81 6.15 9.23 -4.28
CA ARG A 81 5.87 9.64 -5.66
C ARG A 81 6.95 10.57 -6.21
N GLU A 82 7.47 11.48 -5.39
CA GLU A 82 8.57 12.37 -5.80
C GLU A 82 9.80 11.56 -6.21
N PHE A 83 10.27 10.64 -5.36
CA PHE A 83 11.37 9.73 -5.72
C PHE A 83 11.05 8.92 -6.98
N TYR A 84 9.86 8.33 -7.05
CA TYR A 84 9.41 7.54 -8.20
C TYR A 84 9.53 8.34 -9.51
N TYR A 85 8.91 9.53 -9.57
CA TYR A 85 8.90 10.35 -10.78
C TYR A 85 10.25 10.97 -11.12
N ILE A 86 11.11 11.22 -10.13
CA ILE A 86 12.51 11.58 -10.39
C ILE A 86 13.23 10.45 -11.12
N GLN A 87 13.02 9.19 -10.71
CA GLN A 87 13.62 8.05 -11.43
C GLN A 87 13.05 7.93 -12.85
N MET A 88 11.73 8.05 -13.04
CA MET A 88 11.13 7.98 -14.38
C MET A 88 11.72 9.04 -15.32
N GLU A 89 11.84 10.28 -14.85
CA GLU A 89 12.42 11.34 -15.65
C GLU A 89 13.90 11.09 -15.97
N LYS A 90 14.69 10.68 -14.96
CA LYS A 90 16.10 10.35 -15.14
C LYS A 90 16.26 9.29 -16.23
N PHE A 91 15.57 8.15 -16.10
CA PHE A 91 15.73 7.03 -17.02
C PHE A 91 15.13 7.29 -18.40
N ALA A 92 14.08 8.10 -18.49
CA ALA A 92 13.56 8.54 -19.79
C ALA A 92 14.57 9.43 -20.52
N ARG A 93 15.23 10.37 -19.82
CA ARG A 93 16.30 11.19 -20.42
C ARG A 93 17.51 10.35 -20.85
N VAL A 94 17.88 9.33 -20.06
CA VAL A 94 18.94 8.37 -20.43
C VAL A 94 18.57 7.64 -21.72
N ALA A 95 17.37 7.06 -21.82
CA ALA A 95 16.92 6.36 -23.02
C ALA A 95 16.97 7.25 -24.28
N ILE A 96 16.54 8.52 -24.17
CA ILE A 96 16.62 9.49 -25.26
C ILE A 96 18.08 9.72 -25.70
N SER A 97 18.98 9.88 -24.73
CA SER A 97 20.41 10.09 -24.97
C SER A 97 21.13 8.89 -25.59
N GLU A 98 20.67 7.67 -25.26
CA GLU A 98 21.16 6.40 -25.81
C GLU A 98 20.62 6.10 -27.20
N GLY A 99 19.72 6.94 -27.73
CA GLY A 99 19.27 6.85 -29.11
C GLY A 99 17.89 6.23 -29.30
N VAL A 100 17.18 5.87 -28.23
CA VAL A 100 15.80 5.36 -28.33
C VAL A 100 14.90 6.42 -29.00
N ARG A 101 14.05 6.00 -29.93
CA ARG A 101 13.18 6.92 -30.71
C ARG A 101 11.70 6.64 -30.54
N SER A 102 11.32 5.44 -30.13
CA SER A 102 9.94 5.08 -29.81
C SER A 102 9.82 4.61 -28.35
N ALA A 103 8.72 5.00 -27.70
CA ALA A 103 8.37 4.48 -26.38
C ALA A 103 8.14 2.96 -26.39
N ASP A 104 7.74 2.40 -27.53
CA ASP A 104 7.52 0.95 -27.68
C ASP A 104 8.82 0.14 -27.60
N GLU A 105 9.98 0.77 -27.79
CA GLU A 105 11.29 0.13 -27.60
C GLU A 105 11.65 0.01 -26.11
N ILE A 106 11.00 0.81 -25.25
CA ILE A 106 11.26 0.81 -23.81
C ILE A 106 10.54 -0.37 -23.16
N HIS A 107 11.33 -1.29 -22.63
CA HIS A 107 10.87 -2.45 -21.88
C HIS A 107 11.53 -2.46 -20.51
N VAL A 108 10.73 -2.58 -19.45
CA VAL A 108 11.22 -2.69 -18.08
C VAL A 108 11.10 -4.13 -17.63
N THR A 109 12.24 -4.76 -17.38
CA THR A 109 12.35 -6.10 -16.79
C THR A 109 12.73 -5.99 -15.32
N THR A 110 12.71 -7.11 -14.60
CA THR A 110 13.20 -7.19 -13.21
C THR A 110 14.69 -6.88 -13.09
N ASP A 111 15.45 -7.07 -14.18
CA ASP A 111 16.89 -6.79 -14.25
C ASP A 111 17.20 -5.34 -14.63
N SER A 112 16.22 -4.58 -15.11
CA SER A 112 16.40 -3.17 -15.45
C SER A 112 16.90 -2.37 -14.23
N GLU A 113 17.90 -1.50 -14.44
CA GLU A 113 18.48 -0.67 -13.38
C GLU A 113 17.41 0.18 -12.67
N LEU A 114 16.47 0.74 -13.45
CA LEU A 114 15.31 1.45 -12.91
C LEU A 114 14.53 0.58 -11.92
N TYR A 115 14.17 -0.64 -12.31
CA TYR A 115 13.37 -1.53 -11.48
C TYR A 115 14.11 -1.89 -10.18
N ARG A 116 15.41 -2.21 -10.27
CA ARG A 116 16.27 -2.46 -9.12
C ARG A 116 16.35 -1.26 -8.17
N ALA A 117 16.48 -0.04 -8.69
CA ALA A 117 16.54 1.18 -7.90
C ALA A 117 15.23 1.43 -7.13
N LEU A 118 14.08 1.20 -7.77
CA LEU A 118 12.77 1.30 -7.12
C LEU A 118 12.60 0.20 -6.06
N ASN A 119 12.92 -1.06 -6.38
CA ASN A 119 12.80 -2.17 -5.45
C ASN A 119 13.68 -1.95 -4.20
N LEU A 120 14.93 -1.50 -4.37
CA LEU A 120 15.81 -1.16 -3.26
C LEU A 120 15.23 -0.04 -2.37
N HIS A 121 14.57 0.96 -2.98
CA HIS A 121 14.00 2.08 -2.23
C HIS A 121 12.78 1.68 -1.40
N TYR A 122 11.85 0.93 -1.99
CA TYR A 122 10.56 0.58 -1.36
C TYR A 122 10.63 -0.72 -0.54
N ASN A 123 11.49 -1.65 -0.93
CA ASN A 123 11.58 -3.00 -0.38
C ASN A 123 13.03 -3.39 -0.06
N ARG A 124 13.74 -2.49 0.64
CA ARG A 124 15.17 -2.62 0.99
C ARG A 124 15.57 -3.99 1.56
N ASN A 125 14.68 -4.61 2.34
CA ASN A 125 14.94 -5.88 3.02
C ASN A 125 14.33 -7.08 2.28
N GLN A 126 13.84 -6.91 1.05
CA GLN A 126 13.22 -7.96 0.22
C GLN A 126 12.14 -8.74 0.97
N GLN A 127 11.28 -8.03 1.72
CA GLN A 127 10.28 -8.67 2.59
C GLN A 127 9.07 -9.19 1.82
N LEU A 128 8.91 -8.75 0.58
CA LEU A 128 7.82 -9.14 -0.29
C LEU A 128 8.35 -9.39 -1.69
N GLU A 129 7.78 -10.40 -2.34
CA GLU A 129 7.81 -10.47 -3.79
C GLU A 129 7.06 -9.27 -4.37
N VAL A 130 7.68 -8.58 -5.32
CA VAL A 130 7.09 -7.39 -5.92
C VAL A 130 6.05 -7.84 -6.96
N PRO A 131 4.80 -7.32 -6.92
CA PRO A 131 3.78 -7.69 -7.88
C PRO A 131 4.18 -7.39 -9.32
N ASP A 132 3.90 -8.30 -10.25
CA ASP A 132 4.12 -8.10 -11.69
C ASP A 132 3.46 -6.81 -12.21
N HIS A 133 2.26 -6.50 -11.69
CA HIS A 133 1.54 -5.29 -12.06
C HIS A 133 2.33 -4.02 -11.76
N PHE A 134 3.18 -4.00 -10.72
CA PHE A 134 4.03 -2.85 -10.44
C PHE A 134 5.03 -2.61 -11.58
N ARG A 135 5.62 -3.66 -12.15
CA ARG A 135 6.52 -3.55 -13.32
C ARG A 135 5.81 -2.95 -14.52
N ILE A 136 4.56 -3.36 -14.77
CA ILE A 136 3.71 -2.82 -15.85
C ILE A 136 3.47 -1.32 -15.63
N VAL A 137 3.20 -0.90 -14.40
CA VAL A 137 3.03 0.52 -14.06
C VAL A 137 4.33 1.31 -14.25
N VAL A 138 5.47 0.74 -13.86
CA VAL A 138 6.80 1.36 -14.05
C VAL A 138 7.07 1.58 -15.53
N GLU A 139 6.88 0.56 -16.37
CA GLU A 139 7.06 0.66 -17.81
C GLU A 139 6.15 1.71 -18.44
N ALA A 140 4.84 1.65 -18.13
CA ALA A 140 3.88 2.62 -18.62
C ALA A 140 4.25 4.05 -18.20
N THR A 141 4.67 4.25 -16.94
CA THR A 141 5.10 5.57 -16.47
C THR A 141 6.34 6.05 -17.22
N LEU A 142 7.34 5.19 -17.39
CA LEU A 142 8.57 5.54 -18.10
C LEU A 142 8.27 5.96 -19.54
N ARG A 143 7.38 5.24 -20.23
CA ARG A 143 6.92 5.56 -21.59
C ARG A 143 6.20 6.91 -21.66
N GLU A 144 5.34 7.23 -20.68
CA GLU A 144 4.68 8.55 -20.62
C GLU A 144 5.68 9.70 -20.42
N PHE A 145 6.66 9.51 -19.53
CA PHE A 145 7.74 10.49 -19.34
C PHE A 145 8.59 10.63 -20.62
N PHE A 146 8.98 9.53 -21.24
CA PHE A 146 9.72 9.52 -22.49
C PHE A 146 8.98 10.27 -23.61
N ASN A 147 7.70 9.99 -23.81
CA ASN A 147 6.88 10.66 -24.83
C ASN A 147 6.78 12.17 -24.58
N ALA A 148 6.58 12.60 -23.33
CA ALA A 148 6.54 14.01 -23.00
C ALA A 148 7.87 14.71 -23.27
N LEU A 149 8.99 14.06 -22.91
CA LEU A 149 10.34 14.59 -23.11
C LEU A 149 10.73 14.64 -24.60
N MET A 150 10.48 13.57 -25.36
CA MET A 150 10.76 13.50 -26.80
C MET A 150 9.98 14.53 -27.62
N THR A 151 8.77 14.87 -27.16
CA THR A 151 7.92 15.86 -27.83
C THR A 151 8.13 17.29 -27.30
N GLY A 152 9.06 17.50 -26.37
CA GLY A 152 9.37 18.82 -25.78
C GLY A 152 8.27 19.38 -24.86
N LYS A 153 7.27 18.57 -24.50
CA LYS A 153 6.18 18.96 -23.59
C LYS A 153 6.67 19.23 -22.16
N ASP A 154 7.87 18.79 -21.79
CA ASP A 154 8.44 19.03 -20.47
C ASP A 154 8.74 20.51 -20.18
N THR A 155 8.73 21.35 -21.21
CA THR A 155 8.83 22.82 -21.10
C THR A 155 7.51 23.49 -20.68
N GLU A 156 6.38 22.78 -20.78
CA GLU A 156 5.06 23.32 -20.45
C GLU A 156 4.79 23.33 -18.94
N GLN A 157 4.01 24.31 -18.48
CA GLN A 157 3.56 24.32 -17.09
C GLN A 157 2.69 23.10 -16.79
N SER A 158 2.99 22.40 -15.68
CA SER A 158 2.21 21.23 -15.24
C SER A 158 2.21 20.04 -16.22
N TRP A 159 3.23 19.91 -17.07
CA TRP A 159 3.34 18.82 -18.05
C TRP A 159 3.23 17.40 -17.46
N LYS A 160 3.56 17.21 -16.18
CA LYS A 160 3.42 15.93 -15.48
C LYS A 160 1.98 15.60 -15.06
N LYS A 161 1.07 16.57 -15.06
CA LYS A 161 -0.32 16.41 -14.59
C LYS A 161 -1.11 15.37 -15.39
N PRO A 162 -1.04 15.31 -16.73
CA PRO A 162 -1.64 14.22 -17.50
C PRO A 162 -1.07 12.85 -17.12
N ILE A 163 0.25 12.74 -16.94
CA ILE A 163 0.93 11.50 -16.55
C ILE A 163 0.40 11.01 -15.21
N TYR A 164 0.31 11.90 -14.21
CA TYR A 164 -0.23 11.57 -12.89
C TYR A 164 -1.65 11.01 -12.95
N LYS A 165 -2.50 11.51 -13.86
CA LYS A 165 -3.87 11.00 -14.05
C LYS A 165 -3.87 9.58 -14.63
N ILE A 166 -2.93 9.25 -15.50
CA ILE A 166 -2.78 7.89 -16.03
C ILE A 166 -2.38 6.97 -14.89
N ILE A 167 -1.31 7.30 -14.17
CA ILE A 167 -0.75 6.42 -13.12
C ILE A 167 -1.74 6.21 -11.97
N ALA A 168 -2.51 7.24 -11.61
CA ALA A 168 -3.55 7.13 -10.57
C ALA A 168 -4.67 6.13 -10.94
N ARG A 169 -4.96 5.93 -12.22
CA ARG A 169 -5.95 4.94 -12.68
C ARG A 169 -5.41 3.51 -12.71
N MET A 170 -4.10 3.33 -12.57
CA MET A 170 -3.46 2.02 -12.55
C MET A 170 -3.27 1.47 -11.13
N ASP A 171 -3.69 2.22 -10.10
CA ASP A 171 -3.64 1.75 -8.71
C ASP A 171 -4.52 0.50 -8.55
N GLN A 172 -4.01 -0.49 -7.82
CA GLN A 172 -4.68 -1.74 -7.52
C GLN A 172 -5.08 -1.80 -6.05
N PRO A 173 -6.07 -2.64 -5.69
CA PRO A 173 -6.35 -2.95 -4.30
C PRO A 173 -5.06 -3.41 -3.58
N VAL A 174 -4.83 -2.85 -2.39
CA VAL A 174 -3.76 -3.33 -1.51
C VAL A 174 -4.17 -4.71 -0.95
N PRO A 175 -3.27 -5.71 -0.85
CA PRO A 175 -3.62 -7.01 -0.31
C PRO A 175 -4.14 -6.95 1.13
N GLU A 176 -5.13 -7.79 1.44
CA GLU A 176 -5.81 -7.78 2.75
C GLU A 176 -4.89 -8.08 3.93
N PHE A 177 -3.78 -8.83 3.74
CA PHE A 177 -2.82 -9.10 4.81
C PHE A 177 -2.17 -7.82 5.37
N PHE A 178 -2.10 -6.74 4.59
CA PHE A 178 -1.67 -5.44 5.09
C PHE A 178 -2.62 -4.88 6.15
N LYS A 179 -3.87 -5.34 6.28
CA LYS A 179 -4.74 -4.92 7.37
C LYS A 179 -4.40 -5.60 8.70
N ASN A 180 -3.61 -6.67 8.71
CA ASN A 180 -3.19 -7.30 9.95
C ASN A 180 -2.26 -6.35 10.75
N PRO A 181 -2.53 -6.07 12.04
CA PRO A 181 -1.58 -5.37 12.91
C PRO A 181 -0.20 -6.05 12.95
N ASN A 182 -0.18 -7.38 12.87
CA ASN A 182 1.01 -8.21 12.85
C ASN A 182 1.46 -8.58 11.42
N TRP A 183 1.22 -7.68 10.45
CA TRP A 183 1.57 -7.90 9.04
C TRP A 183 3.03 -8.32 8.81
N MET A 184 3.96 -8.00 9.73
CA MET A 184 5.36 -8.43 9.65
C MET A 184 5.60 -9.88 10.08
N GLU A 185 4.82 -10.42 11.03
CA GLU A 185 4.98 -11.82 11.48
C GLU A 185 4.64 -12.78 10.34
N GLN A 186 3.63 -12.43 9.54
CA GLN A 186 3.24 -13.20 8.34
C GLN A 186 4.30 -13.20 7.22
N LEU A 187 5.34 -12.37 7.31
CA LEU A 187 6.44 -12.32 6.35
C LEU A 187 7.68 -13.11 6.82
N ALA A 188 7.71 -13.55 8.09
CA ALA A 188 8.82 -14.31 8.65
C ALA A 188 8.69 -15.83 8.45
N ASP A 189 7.47 -16.31 8.13
CA ASP A 189 7.14 -17.72 7.94
C ASP A 189 7.16 -18.17 6.47
N GLY A 190 7.76 -17.36 5.57
CA GLY A 190 7.85 -17.61 4.12
C GLY A 190 9.28 -17.73 3.61
#